data_AF-A0A838TIJ7-F1
#
_entry.id   AF-A0A838TIJ7-F1
#
_cell.length_a   1.000
_cell.length_b   1.000
_cell.length_c   1.000
_cell.angle_alpha   90.00
_cell.angle_beta   90.00
_cell.angle_gamma   90.00
#
_symmetry.space_group_name_H-M   'P 1'
#
loop_
_entity.id
_entity.type
_entity.pdbx_description
1 polymer ?
#
loop_
_entity_poly.entity_id
_entity_poly.type
_entity_poly.pdbx_seq_one_letter_code
_entity_poly.pdbx_strand_id
1 'polypeptide(L)'
;MRKSKSSPRSGLDFAFRADEFVLVAGEPADFQVETGEPQTIDHVWITIQAGNFGRLRISINTWSLKHAADGFDPRMRVAVSARPWTRLPASGVFPACGLDYGELERAHAIVYREMDRPALEKMLRAQTDRAICVEAWGSLYLRDQLGVHQVHCRRASCSVRNDYVGRDGALRFYFPGQTAETILFKYCGQA
;
A
#
# COMPACT_ATOMS: atom_id res chain seq x y z
N MET A 1 0.81 4.42 49.53
CA MET A 1 1.84 4.45 48.47
C MET A 1 1.65 3.27 47.52
N ARG A 2 1.04 3.47 46.35
CA ARG A 2 0.98 2.45 45.29
C ARG A 2 2.07 2.77 44.28
N LYS A 3 3.06 1.88 44.15
CA LYS A 3 4.08 1.93 43.11
C LYS A 3 3.39 1.74 41.76
N SER A 4 3.40 2.76 40.90
CA SER A 4 2.98 2.61 39.50
C SER A 4 4.04 1.76 38.79
N LYS A 5 3.65 0.59 38.29
CA LYS A 5 4.49 -0.18 37.37
C LYS A 5 4.59 0.60 36.06
N SER A 6 5.73 1.22 35.83
CA SER A 6 6.12 1.74 34.52
C SER A 6 6.28 0.55 33.57
N SER A 7 5.39 0.44 32.59
CA SER A 7 5.57 -0.45 31.44
C SER A 7 6.85 -0.06 30.71
N PRO A 8 7.69 -1.01 30.26
CA PRO A 8 8.96 -0.68 29.62
C PRO A 8 8.69 0.00 28.28
N ARG A 9 9.15 1.25 28.13
CA ARG A 9 9.27 1.92 26.84
C ARG A 9 10.27 1.11 26.00
N SER A 10 9.79 0.40 24.98
CA SER A 10 10.64 -0.21 23.97
C SER A 10 11.44 0.89 23.26
N GLY A 11 12.76 0.86 23.41
CA GLY A 11 13.71 1.87 22.95
C GLY A 11 13.93 1.89 21.44
N LEU A 12 12.89 2.22 20.69
CA LEU A 12 13.03 2.80 19.36
C LEU A 12 12.30 4.15 19.42
N ASP A 13 13.05 5.24 19.55
CA ASP A 13 12.52 6.59 19.32
C ASP A 13 12.11 6.65 17.85
N PHE A 14 10.86 6.26 17.60
CA PHE A 14 10.31 6.23 16.27
C PHE A 14 10.09 7.68 15.82
N ALA A 15 10.82 8.11 14.79
CA ALA A 15 10.69 9.46 14.23
C ALA A 15 9.30 9.72 13.61
N PHE A 16 8.47 8.68 13.46
CA PHE A 16 7.17 8.74 12.83
C PHE A 16 6.04 8.45 13.82
N ARG A 17 4.92 9.15 13.65
CA ARG A 17 3.70 8.92 14.42
C ARG A 17 2.87 7.80 13.78
N ALA A 18 2.04 7.14 14.59
CA ALA A 18 0.99 6.29 14.05
C ALA A 18 0.09 7.10 13.10
N ASP A 19 -0.34 6.48 12.00
CA ASP A 19 -1.14 7.07 10.91
C ASP A 19 -0.44 8.19 10.12
N GLU A 20 0.85 8.44 10.38
CA GLU A 20 1.63 9.34 9.54
C GLU A 20 1.72 8.79 8.12
N PHE A 21 1.49 9.67 7.14
CA PHE A 21 1.56 9.29 5.74
C PHE A 21 3.02 9.30 5.30
N VAL A 22 3.49 8.16 4.79
CA VAL A 22 4.89 7.91 4.49
C VAL A 22 5.05 7.33 3.10
N LEU A 23 6.25 7.51 2.56
CA LEU A 23 6.80 6.74 1.46
C LEU A 23 7.78 5.75 2.05
N VAL A 24 7.62 4.47 1.73
CA VAL A 24 8.60 3.42 2.05
C VAL A 24 9.19 2.88 0.78
N ALA A 25 10.49 2.57 0.81
CA ALA A 25 11.21 2.03 -0.32
C ALA A 25 12.20 0.95 0.13
N GLY A 26 12.30 -0.14 -0.61
CA GLY A 26 13.22 -1.22 -0.27
C GLY A 26 13.18 -2.41 -1.22
N GLU A 27 14.08 -3.36 -0.99
CA GLU A 27 14.11 -4.61 -1.75
C GLU A 27 12.97 -5.53 -1.29
N PRO A 28 12.19 -6.14 -2.21
CA PRO A 28 11.18 -7.12 -1.82
C PRO A 28 11.84 -8.36 -1.19
N ALA A 29 11.32 -8.78 -0.04
CA ALA A 29 11.87 -9.85 0.77
C ALA A 29 10.90 -11.03 0.97
N ASP A 30 9.60 -10.77 0.94
CA ASP A 30 8.57 -11.82 1.05
C ASP A 30 7.23 -11.34 0.48
N PHE A 31 6.38 -12.30 0.09
CA PHE A 31 4.99 -12.07 -0.29
C PHE A 31 4.10 -13.10 0.38
N GLN A 32 3.04 -12.64 1.05
CA GLN A 32 2.08 -13.50 1.74
C GLN A 32 0.65 -13.09 1.38
N VAL A 33 -0.21 -14.08 1.18
CA VAL A 33 -1.67 -13.87 1.15
C VAL A 33 -2.17 -14.14 2.55
N GLU A 34 -3.08 -13.30 3.04
CA GLU A 34 -3.73 -13.54 4.33
C GLU A 34 -4.43 -14.91 4.33
N THR A 35 -4.27 -15.65 5.43
CA THR A 35 -4.87 -16.98 5.61
C THR A 35 -6.00 -16.92 6.63
N GLY A 36 -7.06 -17.69 6.40
CA GLY A 36 -8.26 -17.65 7.20
C GLY A 36 -9.48 -18.17 6.43
N GLU A 37 -10.66 -17.89 6.94
CA GLU A 37 -11.90 -18.19 6.23
C GLU A 37 -12.00 -17.31 4.97
N PRO A 38 -12.46 -17.83 3.81
CA PRO A 38 -12.53 -17.05 2.57
C PRO A 38 -13.26 -15.71 2.69
N GLN A 39 -14.22 -15.63 3.61
CA GLN A 39 -15.07 -14.46 3.88
C GLN A 39 -14.36 -13.37 4.72
N THR A 40 -13.22 -13.69 5.33
CA THR A 40 -12.47 -12.78 6.21
C THR A 40 -11.13 -12.37 5.62
N ILE A 41 -10.67 -13.05 4.57
CA ILE A 41 -9.42 -12.74 3.88
C ILE A 41 -9.65 -11.58 2.92
N ASP A 42 -8.96 -10.48 3.16
CA ASP A 42 -9.03 -9.32 2.31
C ASP A 42 -7.69 -8.63 2.07
N HIS A 43 -6.57 -9.18 2.57
CA HIS A 43 -5.24 -8.61 2.39
C HIS A 43 -4.23 -9.51 1.69
N VAL A 44 -3.27 -8.86 1.03
CA VAL A 44 -1.93 -9.39 0.79
C VAL A 44 -0.89 -8.52 1.49
N TRP A 45 0.26 -9.13 1.76
CA TRP A 45 1.38 -8.51 2.41
C TRP A 45 2.64 -8.65 1.58
N ILE A 46 3.27 -7.52 1.26
CA ILE A 46 4.61 -7.47 0.67
C ILE A 46 5.57 -7.04 1.76
N THR A 47 6.53 -7.89 2.11
CA THR A 47 7.61 -7.50 3.03
C THR A 47 8.76 -6.93 2.23
N ILE A 48 9.26 -5.77 2.63
CA ILE A 48 10.45 -5.14 2.04
C ILE A 48 11.56 -4.97 3.07
N GLN A 49 12.81 -4.94 2.62
CA GLN A 49 13.97 -4.51 3.39
C GLN A 49 14.21 -3.02 3.14
N ALA A 50 13.77 -2.15 4.06
CA ALA A 50 13.83 -0.69 3.94
C ALA A 50 15.18 -0.14 4.45
N GLY A 51 16.29 -0.62 3.88
CA GLY A 51 17.64 -0.22 4.29
C GLY A 51 17.90 -0.48 5.78
N ASN A 52 18.48 0.51 6.47
CA ASN A 52 18.80 0.43 7.91
C ASN A 52 17.56 0.50 8.81
N PHE A 53 16.40 0.86 8.27
CA PHE A 53 15.15 0.86 9.02
C PHE A 53 14.66 -0.56 9.35
N GLY A 54 15.09 -1.55 8.57
CA GLY A 54 14.73 -2.95 8.77
C GLY A 54 13.59 -3.41 7.86
N ARG A 55 12.92 -4.48 8.29
CA ARG A 55 11.83 -5.10 7.52
C ARG A 55 10.52 -4.36 7.78
N LEU A 56 9.80 -4.08 6.69
CA LEU A 56 8.47 -3.46 6.73
C LEU A 56 7.47 -4.27 5.94
N ARG A 57 6.24 -4.32 6.43
CA ARG A 57 5.12 -4.94 5.73
C ARG A 57 4.27 -3.88 5.04
N ILE A 58 4.05 -4.03 3.74
CA ILE A 58 3.07 -3.26 2.98
C ILE A 58 1.79 -4.09 2.92
N SER A 59 0.71 -3.60 3.52
CA SER A 59 -0.60 -4.24 3.56
C SER A 59 -1.51 -3.66 2.49
N ILE A 60 -2.02 -4.52 1.61
CA ILE A 60 -2.82 -4.13 0.46
C ILE A 60 -4.14 -4.89 0.53
N ASN A 61 -5.25 -4.17 0.57
CA ASN A 61 -6.57 -4.78 0.44
C ASN A 61 -6.76 -5.30 -0.99
N THR A 62 -7.15 -6.56 -1.13
CA THR A 62 -7.50 -7.20 -2.41
C THR A 62 -9.02 -7.34 -2.60
N TRP A 63 -9.78 -7.14 -1.52
CA TRP A 63 -11.23 -7.12 -1.46
C TRP A 63 -11.66 -6.14 -0.37
N SER A 64 -12.83 -5.50 -0.50
CA SER A 64 -13.35 -4.64 0.56
C SER A 64 -14.52 -5.29 1.27
N LEU A 65 -14.28 -5.85 2.46
CA LEU A 65 -15.33 -6.40 3.31
C LEU A 65 -16.40 -5.34 3.66
N LYS A 66 -15.96 -4.09 3.83
CA LYS A 66 -16.86 -2.97 4.10
C LYS A 66 -17.79 -2.66 2.92
N HIS A 67 -17.26 -2.65 1.69
CA HIS A 67 -18.09 -2.47 0.49
C HIS A 67 -19.13 -3.58 0.37
N ALA A 68 -18.69 -4.83 0.54
CA ALA A 68 -19.59 -5.98 0.48
C ALA A 68 -20.72 -5.85 1.52
N ALA A 69 -20.40 -5.46 2.75
CA ALA A 69 -21.37 -5.23 3.81
C ALA A 69 -22.34 -4.06 3.52
N ASP A 70 -21.87 -3.01 2.85
CA ASP A 70 -22.67 -1.85 2.47
C ASP A 70 -23.45 -2.08 1.14
N GLY A 71 -23.32 -3.26 0.51
CA GLY A 71 -24.01 -3.62 -0.75
C GLY A 71 -23.37 -3.07 -2.03
N PHE A 72 -22.14 -2.57 -1.95
CA PHE A 72 -21.36 -2.08 -3.10
C PHE A 72 -20.45 -3.16 -3.67
N ASP A 73 -19.94 -2.96 -4.89
CA ASP A 73 -18.92 -3.84 -5.48
C ASP A 73 -17.63 -3.79 -4.63
N PRO A 74 -17.21 -4.93 -4.04
CA PRO A 74 -16.04 -5.01 -3.18
C PRO A 74 -14.74 -5.28 -3.95
N ARG A 75 -14.78 -5.46 -5.27
CA ARG A 75 -13.59 -5.68 -6.10
C ARG A 75 -12.78 -4.40 -6.19
N MET A 76 -11.45 -4.57 -6.18
CA MET A 76 -10.52 -3.49 -6.42
C MET A 76 -10.47 -3.15 -7.91
N ARG A 77 -10.50 -1.87 -8.23
CA ARG A 77 -10.17 -1.31 -9.54
C ARG A 77 -8.70 -0.97 -9.57
N VAL A 78 -8.00 -1.49 -10.56
CA VAL A 78 -6.56 -1.35 -10.68
C VAL A 78 -6.20 -0.73 -12.01
N ALA A 79 -5.28 0.22 -11.99
CA ALA A 79 -4.61 0.71 -13.18
C ALA A 79 -3.10 0.61 -13.03
N VAL A 80 -2.39 0.35 -14.12
CA VAL A 80 -0.94 0.22 -14.15
C VAL A 80 -0.36 1.25 -15.11
N SER A 81 0.57 2.08 -14.62
CA SER A 81 1.33 3.05 -15.40
C SER A 81 2.80 2.66 -15.41
N ALA A 82 3.30 2.20 -16.56
CA ALA A 82 4.72 1.89 -16.75
C ALA A 82 5.53 3.12 -17.19
N ARG A 83 6.73 3.30 -16.65
CA ARG A 83 7.68 4.37 -17.03
C ARG A 83 9.12 3.92 -16.93
N PRO A 84 10.04 4.53 -17.70
CA PRO A 84 11.46 4.31 -17.49
C PRO A 84 11.94 4.91 -16.15
N TRP A 85 13.02 4.37 -15.58
CA TRP A 85 13.72 4.94 -14.43
C TRP A 85 15.23 5.00 -14.68
N THR A 86 15.90 6.00 -14.09
CA THR A 86 17.35 6.20 -14.21
C THR A 86 18.12 5.95 -12.92
N ARG A 87 17.43 6.07 -11.78
CA ARG A 87 17.94 5.71 -10.46
C ARG A 87 16.86 5.00 -9.66
N LEU A 88 17.30 4.05 -8.81
CA LEU A 88 16.44 3.50 -7.77
C LEU A 88 16.21 4.57 -6.69
N PRO A 89 15.06 4.53 -6.01
CA PRO A 89 14.83 5.36 -4.83
C PRO A 89 15.77 4.94 -3.70
N ALA A 90 16.03 5.87 -2.78
CA ALA A 90 16.77 5.53 -1.56
C ALA A 90 15.91 4.58 -0.70
N SER A 91 16.48 3.48 -0.22
CA SER A 91 15.78 2.56 0.68
C SER A 91 15.58 3.20 2.06
N GLY A 92 14.39 3.08 2.62
CA GLY A 92 14.05 3.67 3.92
C GLY A 92 12.57 4.02 4.07
N VAL A 93 12.30 4.84 5.08
CA VAL A 93 10.98 5.44 5.36
C VAL A 93 11.14 6.95 5.34
N PHE A 94 10.28 7.62 4.60
CA PHE A 94 10.35 9.05 4.36
C PHE A 94 8.99 9.69 4.64
N PRO A 95 8.96 10.89 5.24
CA PRO A 95 7.75 11.70 5.24
C PRO A 95 7.31 11.93 3.80
N ALA A 96 6.02 11.76 3.52
CA ALA A 96 5.50 11.95 2.17
C ALA A 96 4.15 12.66 2.20
N CYS A 97 3.93 13.46 1.17
CA CYS A 97 2.57 13.69 0.70
C CYS A 97 2.15 12.43 -0.08
N GLY A 98 0.85 12.12 -0.08
CA GLY A 98 0.36 11.08 -0.97
C GLY A 98 0.36 11.53 -2.40
N LEU A 99 -0.07 10.63 -3.27
CA LEU A 99 -0.31 10.95 -4.66
C LEU A 99 -1.65 11.70 -4.80
N ASP A 100 -1.79 12.44 -5.89
CA ASP A 100 -3.09 12.85 -6.42
C ASP A 100 -3.36 12.04 -7.67
N TYR A 101 -4.27 11.07 -7.58
CA TYR A 101 -4.62 10.26 -8.74
C TYR A 101 -5.22 11.12 -9.87
N GLY A 102 -5.90 12.22 -9.56
CA GLY A 102 -6.45 13.13 -10.56
C GLY A 102 -5.37 13.83 -11.38
N GLU A 103 -4.21 14.14 -10.80
CA GLU A 103 -3.06 14.65 -11.55
C GLU A 103 -2.50 13.59 -12.50
N LEU A 104 -2.39 12.34 -12.03
CA LEU A 104 -1.93 11.22 -12.86
C LEU A 104 -2.89 10.92 -14.01
N GLU A 105 -4.19 10.96 -13.75
CA GLU A 105 -5.26 10.76 -14.74
C GLU A 105 -5.32 11.87 -15.78
N ARG A 106 -5.02 13.12 -15.40
CA ARG A 106 -4.91 14.23 -16.36
C ARG A 106 -3.67 14.11 -17.23
N ALA A 107 -2.56 13.66 -16.65
CA ALA A 107 -1.29 13.58 -17.36
C ALA A 107 -1.16 12.33 -18.23
N HIS A 108 -1.94 11.26 -17.96
CA HIS A 108 -1.79 9.96 -18.61
C HIS A 108 -3.14 9.30 -18.87
N ALA A 109 -3.24 8.53 -19.97
CA ALA A 109 -4.40 7.69 -20.24
C ALA A 109 -4.42 6.48 -19.27
N ILE A 110 -4.95 6.69 -18.07
CA ILE A 110 -5.09 5.68 -17.04
C ILE A 110 -6.41 4.92 -17.26
N VAL A 111 -6.33 3.59 -17.42
CA VAL A 111 -7.50 2.73 -17.56
C VAL A 111 -7.58 1.79 -16.37
N TYR A 112 -8.64 1.94 -15.58
CA TYR A 112 -8.92 1.07 -14.45
C TYR A 112 -9.67 -0.19 -14.90
N ARG A 113 -9.27 -1.33 -14.33
CA ARG A 113 -9.94 -2.61 -14.52
C ARG A 113 -10.32 -3.18 -13.18
N GLU A 114 -11.55 -3.67 -13.08
CA GLU A 114 -11.99 -4.44 -11.91
C GLU A 114 -11.23 -5.76 -11.88
N MET A 115 -10.62 -6.07 -10.75
CA MET A 115 -9.90 -7.31 -10.54
C MET A 115 -10.59 -8.09 -9.42
N ASP A 116 -10.86 -9.37 -9.69
CA ASP A 116 -11.17 -10.29 -8.60
C ASP A 116 -9.94 -10.53 -7.72
N ARG A 117 -10.18 -11.03 -6.51
CA ARG A 117 -9.13 -11.25 -5.51
C ARG A 117 -8.01 -12.17 -6.05
N PRO A 118 -8.28 -13.37 -6.59
CA PRO A 118 -7.22 -14.25 -7.09
C PRO A 118 -6.37 -13.62 -8.22
N ALA A 119 -6.99 -12.87 -9.14
CA ALA A 119 -6.26 -12.20 -10.21
C ALA A 119 -5.35 -11.10 -9.67
N LEU A 120 -5.83 -10.32 -8.69
CA LEU A 120 -5.04 -9.27 -8.05
C LEU A 120 -3.87 -9.85 -7.25
N GLU A 121 -4.11 -10.90 -6.44
CA GLU A 121 -3.08 -11.62 -5.71
C GLU A 121 -1.98 -12.15 -6.64
N LYS A 122 -2.38 -12.80 -7.74
CA LYS A 122 -1.46 -13.34 -8.75
C LYS A 122 -0.65 -12.22 -9.41
N MET A 123 -1.27 -11.11 -9.75
CA MET A 123 -0.58 -9.96 -10.34
C MET A 123 0.46 -9.38 -9.38
N LEU A 124 0.08 -9.13 -8.13
CA LEU A 124 0.96 -8.53 -7.13
C LEU A 124 2.13 -9.47 -6.78
N ARG A 125 1.90 -10.78 -6.68
CA ARG A 125 2.97 -11.76 -6.54
C ARG A 125 3.93 -11.70 -7.72
N ALA A 126 3.42 -11.77 -8.95
CA ALA A 126 4.27 -11.75 -10.14
C ALA A 126 5.12 -10.47 -10.25
N GLN A 127 4.57 -9.31 -9.86
CA GLN A 127 5.33 -8.07 -9.81
C GLN A 127 6.38 -8.08 -8.69
N THR A 128 6.02 -8.56 -7.50
CA THR A 128 6.95 -8.67 -6.36
C THR A 128 8.13 -9.59 -6.68
N ASP A 129 7.87 -10.76 -7.26
CA ASP A 129 8.90 -11.76 -7.60
C ASP A 129 9.90 -11.24 -8.65
N ARG A 130 9.49 -10.28 -9.50
CA ARG A 130 10.33 -9.69 -10.56
C ARG A 130 11.03 -8.40 -10.13
N ALA A 131 10.55 -7.73 -9.09
CA ALA A 131 11.01 -6.42 -8.71
C ALA A 131 12.36 -6.48 -7.99
N ILE A 132 13.20 -5.48 -8.25
CA ILE A 132 14.44 -5.25 -7.50
C ILE A 132 14.27 -4.18 -6.42
N CYS A 133 13.20 -3.39 -6.50
CA CYS A 133 12.83 -2.43 -5.48
C CYS A 133 11.32 -2.17 -5.55
N VAL A 134 10.71 -1.92 -4.40
CA VAL A 134 9.30 -1.54 -4.26
C VAL A 134 9.23 -0.24 -3.49
N GLU A 135 8.47 0.72 -4.02
CA GLU A 135 7.99 1.90 -3.30
C GLU A 135 6.51 1.74 -2.94
N ALA A 136 6.13 2.22 -1.76
CA ALA A 136 4.73 2.31 -1.37
C ALA A 136 4.43 3.64 -0.67
N TRP A 137 3.32 4.25 -1.06
CA TRP A 137 2.71 5.40 -0.37
C TRP A 137 1.54 4.90 0.47
N GLY A 138 1.49 5.29 1.75
CA GLY A 138 0.36 4.98 2.61
C GLY A 138 0.56 5.46 4.05
N SER A 139 -0.34 5.04 4.92
CA SER A 139 -0.30 5.38 6.34
C SER A 139 0.50 4.33 7.12
N LEU A 140 1.47 4.80 7.90
CA LEU A 140 2.21 3.96 8.84
C LEU A 140 1.27 3.38 9.88
N TYR A 141 1.36 2.08 10.13
CA TYR A 141 0.61 1.42 11.18
C TYR A 141 1.51 0.51 12.00
N LEU A 142 1.23 0.42 13.30
CA LEU A 142 1.85 -0.52 14.22
C LEU A 142 0.75 -1.40 14.80
N ARG A 143 0.67 -2.65 14.34
CA ARG A 143 -0.22 -3.68 14.92
C ARG A 143 0.65 -4.80 15.50
N ASP A 144 0.58 -5.98 14.88
CA ASP A 144 1.45 -7.13 15.13
C ASP A 144 2.88 -6.90 14.63
N GLN A 145 3.02 -6.09 13.59
CA GLN A 145 4.28 -5.56 13.09
C GLN A 145 4.12 -4.13 12.60
N LEU A 146 5.26 -3.49 12.37
CA LEU A 146 5.30 -2.19 11.73
C LEU A 146 5.13 -2.34 10.21
N GLY A 147 4.30 -1.47 9.63
CA GLY A 147 4.06 -1.50 8.20
C GLY A 147 3.38 -0.25 7.67
N VAL A 148 2.97 -0.34 6.40
CA VAL A 148 2.18 0.68 5.71
C VAL A 148 0.86 0.06 5.25
N HIS A 149 -0.25 0.75 5.53
CA HIS A 149 -1.61 0.41 5.06
C HIS A 149 -2.18 1.60 4.29
N GLN A 150 -3.42 1.49 3.78
CA GLN A 150 -4.06 2.53 2.95
C GLN A 150 -3.27 2.81 1.68
N VAL A 151 -2.73 1.75 1.09
CA VAL A 151 -2.05 1.79 -0.20
C VAL A 151 -3.10 1.80 -1.32
N HIS A 152 -4.07 2.70 -1.22
CA HIS A 152 -5.13 2.92 -2.20
C HIS A 152 -5.64 4.36 -2.10
N CYS A 153 -6.35 4.81 -3.13
CA CYS A 153 -6.99 6.12 -3.13
C CYS A 153 -8.12 6.15 -2.10
N ARG A 154 -7.99 7.01 -1.09
CA ARG A 154 -9.01 7.16 -0.04
C ARG A 154 -10.21 7.99 -0.49
N ARG A 155 -10.07 8.74 -1.58
CA ARG A 155 -10.93 9.88 -1.94
C ARG A 155 -12.36 9.56 -2.34
N ALA A 156 -12.73 8.32 -2.66
CA ALA A 156 -14.07 8.04 -3.19
C ALA A 156 -14.41 6.55 -3.20
N SER A 157 -14.16 5.87 -2.09
CA SER A 157 -14.89 4.62 -1.83
C SER A 157 -16.34 5.00 -1.53
N CYS A 158 -17.33 4.40 -2.20
CA CYS A 158 -18.76 4.59 -1.87
C CYS A 158 -19.05 4.39 -0.37
N SER A 159 -18.22 3.61 0.32
CA SER A 159 -18.30 3.33 1.75
C SER A 159 -17.56 4.33 2.65
N VAL A 160 -16.72 5.23 2.13
CA VAL A 160 -15.93 6.21 2.91
C VAL A 160 -16.40 7.63 2.61
N ARG A 161 -16.87 8.33 3.65
CA ARG A 161 -17.45 9.68 3.52
C ARG A 161 -16.43 10.83 3.51
N ASN A 162 -15.20 10.59 3.97
CA ASN A 162 -14.20 11.64 4.13
C ASN A 162 -13.22 11.64 2.95
N ASP A 163 -13.14 12.78 2.25
CA ASP A 163 -12.16 13.03 1.19
C ASP A 163 -10.85 13.55 1.80
N TYR A 164 -9.72 12.97 1.38
CA TYR A 164 -8.38 13.40 1.77
C TYR A 164 -7.54 13.62 0.51
N VAL A 165 -7.67 14.81 -0.08
CA VAL A 165 -6.92 15.20 -1.28
C VAL A 165 -5.40 15.12 -1.03
N GLY A 166 -4.66 14.57 -2.00
CA GLY A 166 -3.19 14.46 -1.94
C GLY A 166 -2.69 13.44 -0.91
N ARG A 167 -3.53 12.49 -0.50
CA ARG A 167 -3.18 11.37 0.40
C ARG A 167 -3.52 10.01 -0.20
N ASP A 168 -3.45 9.89 -1.52
CA ASP A 168 -3.68 8.61 -2.19
C ASP A 168 -2.45 7.72 -2.08
N GLY A 169 -2.65 6.51 -1.56
CA GLY A 169 -1.61 5.49 -1.53
C GLY A 169 -1.44 4.81 -2.88
N ALA A 170 -0.29 4.20 -3.15
CA ALA A 170 -0.01 3.44 -4.38
C ALA A 170 1.20 2.53 -4.18
N LEU A 171 1.42 1.62 -5.12
CA LEU A 171 2.66 0.86 -5.21
C LEU A 171 3.42 1.26 -6.47
N ARG A 172 4.74 1.18 -6.40
CA ARG A 172 5.58 1.20 -7.58
C ARG A 172 6.64 0.12 -7.49
N PHE A 173 6.71 -0.70 -8.52
CA PHE A 173 7.70 -1.76 -8.66
C PHE A 173 8.77 -1.33 -9.65
N TYR A 174 10.04 -1.53 -9.31
CA TYR A 174 11.18 -1.26 -10.18
C TYR A 174 11.78 -2.58 -10.65
N PHE A 175 12.02 -2.70 -11.96
CA PHE A 175 12.55 -3.92 -12.58
C PHE A 175 13.96 -3.72 -13.15
N PRO A 176 14.77 -4.78 -13.29
CA PRO A 176 16.13 -4.71 -13.85
C PRO A 176 16.24 -4.04 -15.23
N GLY A 177 15.22 -4.17 -16.08
CA GLY A 177 15.17 -3.58 -17.42
C GLY A 177 14.85 -2.08 -17.45
N GLN A 178 15.18 -1.34 -16.39
CA GLN A 178 14.93 0.11 -16.25
C GLN A 178 13.47 0.54 -16.46
N THR A 179 12.53 -0.38 -16.25
CA THR A 179 11.09 -0.10 -16.25
C THR A 179 10.58 -0.12 -14.82
N ALA A 180 9.73 0.85 -14.49
CA ALA A 180 8.99 0.91 -13.25
C ALA A 180 7.48 0.89 -13.55
N GLU A 181 6.72 0.08 -12.83
CA GLU A 181 5.27 0.01 -12.91
C GLU A 181 4.65 0.60 -11.66
N THR A 182 3.88 1.69 -11.81
CA THR A 182 3.07 2.25 -10.71
C THR A 182 1.68 1.65 -10.78
N ILE A 183 1.25 0.98 -9.71
CA ILE A 183 -0.09 0.44 -9.55
C ILE A 183 -0.93 1.41 -8.73
N LEU A 184 -2.07 1.78 -9.31
CA LEU A 184 -3.08 2.63 -8.70
C LEU A 184 -4.27 1.76 -8.26
N PHE A 185 -4.75 1.95 -7.04
CA PHE A 185 -5.81 1.15 -6.43
C PHE A 185 -7.01 2.04 -6.08
N LYS A 186 -8.19 1.62 -6.53
CA LYS A 186 -9.45 2.37 -6.50
C LYS A 186 -10.60 1.42 -6.17
N TYR A 187 -11.63 1.85 -5.44
CA TYR A 187 -12.86 1.07 -5.24
C TYR A 187 -14.04 1.76 -5.97
N CYS A 188 -15.18 1.08 -6.11
CA CYS A 188 -16.34 1.70 -6.76
C CYS A 188 -16.82 2.96 -6.00
N GLY A 189 -17.34 3.94 -6.76
CA GLY A 189 -17.58 5.31 -6.30
C GLY A 189 -16.75 6.36 -7.05
N GLN A 190 -15.77 5.91 -7.82
CA GLN A 190 -14.90 6.74 -8.65
C GLN A 190 -15.38 6.76 -10.11
N ALA A 191 -15.72 7.95 -10.60
CA ALA A 191 -15.81 8.30 -12.03
C ALA A 191 -14.47 8.87 -12.49
#